data_AF-D5C3Y4-F1
#
_entry.id   AF-D5C3Y4-F1
#
_cell.length_a   1.000
_cell.length_b   1.000
_cell.length_c   1.000
_cell.angle_alpha   90.00
_cell.angle_beta   90.00
_cell.angle_gamma   90.00
#
_symmetry.space_group_name_H-M   'P 1'
#
loop_
_entity.id
_entity.type
_entity.pdbx_description
1 polymer ?
#
loop_
_entity_poly.entity_id
_entity_poly.type
_entity_poly.pdbx_seq_one_letter_code
_entity_poly.pdbx_strand_id
1 'polypeptide(L)'
;MVTKAELLKQATHQALIEANKRHLGNSAKEQLQTEAQAIIADIFRSIHWRNTENDPEVPQKPLTAWHHRTMSDRETDWRYLNFDKEELQQAAERYLQAPWLHFPELDWLLLNTLVYGDYLTTLDTVRARTMPFSRYESKKSGKTSFRMLAEVWRGALLILKITAWFIIFAAVSPASPIGPLIWIGITGWWLWRKWAIRRKNNTLLNSMFSAYGMLNITEKNWPKIHENLERSQELGAIWNPTIYPLVEERRRAYPL
;
A
#
# COMPACT_ATOMS: atom_id res chain seq x y z
N MET A 1 6.49 3.32 16.89
CA MET A 1 6.63 1.86 16.65
C MET A 1 5.79 1.16 17.69
N VAL A 2 5.15 0.05 17.33
CA VAL A 2 4.40 -0.80 18.26
C VAL A 2 4.85 -2.24 18.07
N THR A 3 4.97 -2.99 19.16
CA THR A 3 5.29 -4.41 19.11
C THR A 3 4.09 -5.28 19.43
N LYS A 4 4.04 -6.49 18.87
CA LYS A 4 3.00 -7.48 19.19
C LYS A 4 2.93 -7.75 20.69
N ALA A 5 4.07 -7.87 21.36
CA ALA A 5 4.15 -8.15 22.79
C ALA A 5 3.52 -7.02 23.65
N GLU A 6 3.81 -5.76 23.33
CA GLU A 6 3.21 -4.61 24.03
C GLU A 6 1.70 -4.55 23.83
N LEU A 7 1.24 -4.74 22.60
CA LEU A 7 -0.19 -4.72 22.27
C LEU A 7 -0.95 -5.85 22.98
N LEU A 8 -0.37 -7.06 23.05
CA LEU A 8 -0.98 -8.17 23.80
C LEU A 8 -1.09 -7.86 25.30
N LYS A 9 -0.09 -7.19 25.87
CA LYS A 9 -0.14 -6.74 27.28
C LYS A 9 -1.24 -5.71 27.50
N GLN A 10 -1.34 -4.70 26.62
CA GLN A 10 -2.38 -3.66 26.70
C GLN A 10 -3.79 -4.24 26.50
N ALA A 11 -3.97 -5.14 25.53
CA ALA A 11 -5.21 -5.85 25.29
C ALA A 11 -5.66 -6.68 26.50
N THR A 12 -4.72 -7.37 27.14
CA THR A 12 -5.00 -8.13 28.37
C THR A 12 -5.48 -7.19 29.48
N HIS A 13 -4.89 -6.00 29.61
CA HIS A 13 -5.32 -4.99 30.57
C HIS A 13 -6.72 -4.44 30.25
N GLN A 14 -7.03 -4.15 28.99
CA GLN A 14 -8.36 -3.69 28.59
C GLN A 14 -9.45 -4.75 28.82
N ALA A 15 -9.15 -6.02 28.53
CA ALA A 15 -10.06 -7.13 28.83
C ALA A 15 -10.35 -7.24 30.34
N LEU A 16 -9.36 -6.96 31.20
CA LEU A 16 -9.56 -6.93 32.66
C LEU A 16 -10.47 -5.77 33.09
N ILE A 17 -10.24 -4.57 32.55
CA ILE A 17 -11.07 -3.40 32.84
C ILE A 17 -12.52 -3.67 32.46
N GLU A 18 -12.75 -4.17 31.24
CA GLU A 18 -14.10 -4.44 30.76
C GLU A 18 -14.78 -5.58 31.54
N ALA A 19 -14.04 -6.65 31.87
CA ALA A 19 -14.56 -7.73 32.69
C ALA A 19 -15.01 -7.24 34.07
N ASN A 20 -14.19 -6.40 34.72
CA ASN A 20 -14.52 -5.82 36.02
C ASN A 20 -15.74 -4.89 35.93
N LYS A 21 -15.80 -4.05 34.88
CA LYS A 21 -16.92 -3.14 34.62
C LYS A 21 -18.25 -3.89 34.43
N ARG A 22 -18.21 -5.07 33.81
CA ARG A 22 -19.37 -5.94 33.56
C ARG A 22 -19.63 -6.97 34.67
N HIS A 23 -18.84 -6.96 35.75
CA HIS A 23 -18.87 -7.96 36.82
C HIS A 23 -18.82 -9.41 36.31
N LEU A 24 -17.98 -9.67 35.30
CA LEU A 24 -17.85 -10.96 34.66
C LEU A 24 -17.02 -11.94 35.51
N GLY A 25 -17.42 -13.21 35.49
CA GLY A 25 -16.65 -14.30 36.09
C GLY A 25 -15.37 -14.64 35.30
N ASN A 26 -14.52 -15.48 35.89
CA ASN A 26 -13.20 -15.82 35.33
C ASN A 26 -13.25 -16.35 33.89
N SER A 27 -14.22 -17.21 33.55
CA SER A 27 -14.35 -17.77 32.20
C SER A 27 -14.65 -16.71 31.13
N ALA A 28 -15.55 -15.76 31.42
CA ALA A 28 -15.87 -14.69 30.48
C ALA A 28 -14.70 -13.69 30.33
N LYS A 29 -13.92 -13.48 31.39
CA LYS A 29 -12.68 -12.70 31.33
C LYS A 29 -11.62 -13.36 30.45
N GLU A 30 -11.43 -14.68 30.56
CA GLU A 30 -10.54 -15.44 29.69
C GLU A 30 -10.99 -15.33 28.22
N GLN A 31 -12.28 -15.41 27.95
CA GLN A 31 -12.82 -15.25 26.60
C GLN A 31 -12.49 -13.88 25.99
N LEU A 32 -12.68 -12.78 26.74
CA LEU A 32 -12.29 -11.44 26.28
C LEU A 32 -10.79 -11.37 25.97
N GLN A 33 -9.95 -11.92 26.85
CA GLN A 33 -8.51 -11.95 26.63
C GLN A 33 -8.13 -12.75 25.37
N THR A 34 -8.69 -13.95 25.20
CA THR A 34 -8.45 -14.79 24.03
C THR A 34 -8.90 -14.11 22.74
N GLU A 35 -10.07 -13.47 22.73
CA GLU A 35 -10.60 -12.75 21.58
C GLU A 35 -9.65 -11.61 21.16
N ALA A 36 -9.23 -10.78 22.12
CA ALA A 36 -8.33 -9.66 21.83
C ALA A 36 -6.93 -10.12 21.36
N GLN A 37 -6.39 -11.17 21.98
CA GLN A 37 -5.12 -11.74 21.57
C GLN A 37 -5.21 -12.33 20.15
N ALA A 38 -6.32 -12.98 19.81
CA ALA A 38 -6.56 -13.51 18.48
C ALA A 38 -6.61 -12.39 17.43
N ILE A 39 -7.36 -11.31 17.68
CA ILE A 39 -7.42 -10.14 16.77
C ILE A 39 -6.01 -9.58 16.51
N ILE A 40 -5.21 -9.36 17.56
CA ILE A 40 -3.84 -8.85 17.41
C ILE A 40 -2.95 -9.85 16.66
N ALA A 41 -3.08 -11.14 16.97
CA ALA A 41 -2.31 -12.18 16.28
C ALA A 41 -2.63 -12.23 14.78
N ASP A 42 -3.90 -12.13 14.41
CA ASP A 42 -4.37 -12.12 13.03
C ASP A 42 -3.85 -10.89 12.27
N ILE A 43 -3.87 -9.70 12.89
CA ILE A 43 -3.28 -8.47 12.29
C ILE A 43 -1.80 -8.70 11.96
N PHE A 44 -1.00 -9.20 12.90
CA PHE A 44 0.42 -9.43 12.64
C PHE A 44 0.69 -10.60 11.68
N ARG A 45 -0.18 -11.63 11.66
CA ARG A 45 -0.07 -12.75 10.71
C ARG A 45 -0.34 -12.29 9.28
N SER A 46 -1.30 -11.39 9.10
CA SER A 46 -1.67 -10.84 7.79
C SER A 46 -0.56 -10.01 7.14
N ILE A 47 0.51 -9.68 7.87
CA ILE A 47 1.63 -8.87 7.36
C ILE A 47 2.93 -9.66 7.48
N HIS A 48 3.51 -10.02 6.35
CA HIS A 48 4.69 -10.86 6.32
C HIS A 48 5.66 -10.45 5.22
N TRP A 49 6.92 -10.82 5.40
CA TRP A 49 7.92 -10.70 4.35
C TRP A 49 7.82 -11.90 3.41
N ARG A 50 7.74 -11.63 2.11
CA ARG A 50 7.89 -12.64 1.06
C ARG A 50 9.30 -13.21 1.13
N ASN A 51 9.42 -14.53 1.22
CA ASN A 51 10.72 -15.19 1.12
C ASN A 51 11.37 -14.84 -0.23
N THR A 52 12.61 -14.36 -0.16
CA THR A 52 13.43 -14.05 -1.33
C THR A 52 14.03 -15.30 -1.96
N GLU A 53 14.09 -16.39 -1.20
CA GLU A 53 14.45 -17.71 -1.68
C GLU A 53 13.16 -18.40 -2.13
N ASN A 54 13.17 -18.94 -3.34
CA ASN A 54 12.06 -19.66 -3.97
C ASN A 54 11.80 -21.02 -3.26
N ASP A 55 11.84 -21.05 -1.94
CA ASP A 55 11.54 -22.23 -1.14
C ASP A 55 10.12 -22.08 -0.57
N PRO A 56 9.11 -22.70 -1.21
CA PRO A 56 7.73 -22.67 -0.73
C PRO A 56 7.56 -23.39 0.62
N GLU A 57 8.57 -24.11 1.11
CA GLU A 57 8.50 -24.85 2.37
C GLU A 57 8.94 -24.01 3.58
N VAL A 58 9.62 -22.89 3.39
CA VAL A 58 10.02 -22.01 4.50
C VAL A 58 8.81 -21.19 4.96
N PRO A 59 8.34 -21.34 6.22
CA PRO A 59 7.20 -20.59 6.72
C PRO A 59 7.47 -19.08 6.62
N GLN A 60 6.52 -18.34 6.04
CA GLN A 60 6.59 -16.88 6.02
C GLN A 60 6.67 -16.37 7.46
N LYS A 61 7.73 -15.61 7.79
CA LYS A 61 7.88 -15.06 9.13
C LYS A 61 6.94 -13.85 9.28
N PRO A 62 5.89 -13.95 10.12
CA PRO A 62 5.01 -12.81 10.37
C PRO A 62 5.79 -11.70 11.06
N LEU A 63 5.33 -10.47 10.90
CA LEU A 63 5.91 -9.36 11.65
C LEU A 63 5.67 -9.52 13.15
N THR A 64 6.64 -9.09 13.95
CA THR A 64 6.53 -9.00 15.41
C THR A 64 6.41 -7.56 15.89
N ALA A 65 6.69 -6.59 15.00
CA ALA A 65 6.57 -5.17 15.26
C ALA A 65 6.23 -4.41 13.99
N TRP A 66 5.60 -3.25 14.18
CA TRP A 66 5.24 -2.33 13.11
C TRP A 66 5.70 -0.91 13.44
N HIS A 67 6.23 -0.22 12.45
CA HIS A 67 6.58 1.20 12.55
C HIS A 67 5.99 1.94 11.35
N HIS A 68 5.76 3.24 11.52
CA HIS A 68 5.33 4.09 10.42
C HIS A 68 6.37 4.05 9.31
N ARG A 69 5.94 3.69 8.10
CA ARG A 69 6.79 3.59 6.92
C ARG A 69 7.05 4.95 6.29
N THR A 70 8.24 5.13 5.76
CA THR A 70 8.68 6.36 5.13
C THR A 70 8.95 6.15 3.64
N MET A 71 9.29 7.22 2.92
CA MET A 71 9.63 7.11 1.50
C MET A 71 10.86 6.22 1.24
N SER A 72 11.77 6.08 2.20
CA SER A 72 12.94 5.19 2.06
C SER A 72 12.55 3.71 2.14
N ASP A 73 11.52 3.37 2.90
CA ASP A 73 11.07 1.98 3.09
C ASP A 73 10.29 1.46 1.88
N ARG A 74 9.59 2.38 1.19
CA ARG A 74 8.67 2.09 0.08
C ARG A 74 9.20 1.12 -0.96
N GLU A 75 10.46 1.25 -1.40
CA GLU A 75 10.97 0.40 -2.48
C GLU A 75 11.24 -1.03 -1.99
N THR A 76 11.72 -1.19 -0.76
CA THR A 76 11.94 -2.49 -0.11
C THR A 76 10.59 -3.14 0.22
N ASP A 77 9.67 -2.39 0.82
CA ASP A 77 8.35 -2.87 1.17
C ASP A 77 7.56 -3.27 -0.08
N TRP A 78 7.59 -2.47 -1.13
CA TRP A 78 6.94 -2.84 -2.39
C TRP A 78 7.44 -4.17 -2.96
N ARG A 79 8.71 -4.54 -2.75
CA ARG A 79 9.28 -5.79 -3.26
C ARG A 79 8.91 -6.98 -2.39
N TYR A 80 9.03 -6.81 -1.08
CA TYR A 80 9.10 -7.93 -0.15
C TYR A 80 7.98 -7.93 0.89
N LEU A 81 7.40 -6.80 1.24
CA LEU A 81 6.31 -6.76 2.20
C LEU A 81 5.01 -7.17 1.52
N ASN A 82 4.31 -8.13 2.11
CA ASN A 82 3.02 -8.59 1.62
C ASN A 82 1.95 -8.40 2.69
N PHE A 83 0.76 -8.09 2.23
CA PHE A 83 -0.44 -7.94 3.03
C PHE A 83 -1.46 -8.97 2.54
N ASP A 84 -1.85 -9.87 3.43
CA ASP A 84 -3.07 -10.64 3.23
C ASP A 84 -4.26 -9.72 3.53
N LYS A 85 -4.86 -9.19 2.45
CA LYS A 85 -5.91 -8.18 2.55
C LYS A 85 -7.17 -8.70 3.21
N GLU A 86 -7.51 -9.96 2.93
CA GLU A 86 -8.73 -10.57 3.43
C GLU A 86 -8.59 -10.85 4.92
N GLU A 87 -7.47 -11.45 5.34
CA GLU A 87 -7.19 -11.67 6.76
C GLU A 87 -7.11 -10.35 7.55
N LEU A 88 -6.42 -9.34 7.00
CA LEU A 88 -6.30 -8.04 7.67
C LEU A 88 -7.66 -7.35 7.79
N GLN A 89 -8.50 -7.43 6.76
CA GLN A 89 -9.85 -6.88 6.78
C GLN A 89 -10.71 -7.59 7.83
N GLN A 90 -10.71 -8.92 7.85
CA GLN A 90 -11.47 -9.70 8.83
C GLN A 90 -11.05 -9.39 10.26
N ALA A 91 -9.74 -9.22 10.51
CA ALA A 91 -9.24 -8.82 11.81
C ALA A 91 -9.71 -7.40 12.20
N ALA A 92 -9.73 -6.47 11.24
CA ALA A 92 -10.25 -5.11 11.46
C ALA A 92 -11.77 -5.09 11.72
N GLU A 93 -12.54 -5.93 11.03
CA GLU A 93 -13.99 -6.08 11.25
C GLU A 93 -14.29 -6.64 12.64
N ARG A 94 -13.56 -7.68 13.06
CA ARG A 94 -13.66 -8.23 14.43
C ARG A 94 -13.29 -7.19 15.49
N TYR A 95 -12.28 -6.37 15.21
CA TYR A 95 -11.93 -5.25 16.09
C TYR A 95 -13.06 -4.22 16.22
N LEU A 96 -13.69 -3.82 15.11
CA LEU A 96 -14.84 -2.91 15.12
C LEU A 96 -16.05 -3.50 15.87
N GLN A 97 -16.19 -4.82 15.89
CA GLN A 97 -17.23 -5.52 16.66
C GLN A 97 -16.92 -5.60 18.16
N ALA A 98 -15.69 -5.26 18.58
CA ALA A 98 -15.22 -5.29 19.96
C ALA A 98 -14.98 -3.86 20.49
N PRO A 99 -16.03 -3.05 20.76
CA PRO A 99 -15.90 -1.64 21.15
C PRO A 99 -15.18 -1.42 22.49
N TRP A 100 -14.98 -2.49 23.27
CA TRP A 100 -14.28 -2.47 24.53
C TRP A 100 -12.75 -2.60 24.38
N LEU A 101 -12.26 -3.08 23.22
CA LEU A 101 -10.85 -3.37 22.98
C LEU A 101 -10.06 -2.13 22.51
N HIS A 102 -10.58 -0.94 22.76
CA HIS A 102 -10.04 0.27 22.16
C HIS A 102 -8.88 0.85 22.95
N PHE A 103 -7.78 1.14 22.24
CA PHE A 103 -6.66 1.92 22.76
C PHE A 103 -5.84 2.51 21.59
N PRO A 104 -5.18 3.67 21.80
CA PRO A 104 -4.60 4.48 20.73
C PRO A 104 -3.62 3.72 19.83
N GLU A 105 -2.81 2.82 20.39
CA GLU A 105 -1.77 2.09 19.67
C GLU A 105 -2.34 1.04 18.72
N LEU A 106 -3.45 0.38 19.09
CA LEU A 106 -4.12 -0.59 18.23
C LEU A 106 -4.91 0.11 17.12
N ASP A 107 -5.57 1.23 17.43
CA ASP A 107 -6.20 2.11 16.43
C ASP A 107 -5.17 2.64 15.44
N TRP A 108 -4.01 3.04 15.96
CA TRP A 108 -2.87 3.45 15.16
C TRP A 108 -2.41 2.33 14.25
N LEU A 109 -2.12 1.14 14.80
CA LEU A 109 -1.66 0.00 14.02
C LEU A 109 -2.63 -0.35 12.88
N LEU A 110 -3.91 -0.58 13.19
CA LEU A 110 -4.92 -1.01 12.21
C LEU A 110 -5.05 -0.01 11.06
N LEU A 111 -5.22 1.27 11.38
CA LEU A 111 -5.37 2.28 10.35
C LEU A 111 -4.08 2.44 9.54
N ASN A 112 -2.93 2.36 10.20
CA ASN A 112 -1.64 2.49 9.54
C ASN A 112 -1.38 1.33 8.56
N THR A 113 -1.68 0.09 8.95
CA THR A 113 -1.46 -1.10 8.11
C THR A 113 -2.47 -1.18 6.96
N LEU A 114 -3.75 -0.89 7.21
CA LEU A 114 -4.79 -0.86 6.16
C LEU A 114 -4.46 0.17 5.08
N VAL A 115 -4.21 1.43 5.49
CA VAL A 115 -3.92 2.52 4.55
C VAL A 115 -2.61 2.25 3.79
N TYR A 116 -1.56 1.76 4.48
CA TYR A 116 -0.30 1.46 3.80
C TYR A 116 -0.40 0.26 2.85
N GLY A 117 -1.16 -0.77 3.23
CA GLY A 117 -1.40 -1.95 2.39
C GLY A 117 -2.09 -1.58 1.07
N ASP A 118 -3.10 -0.73 1.12
CA ASP A 118 -3.79 -0.24 -0.09
C ASP A 118 -2.93 0.70 -0.92
N TYR A 119 -2.11 1.54 -0.27
CA TYR A 119 -1.09 2.32 -0.96
C TYR A 119 -0.11 1.42 -1.74
N LEU A 120 0.45 0.39 -1.11
CA LEU A 120 1.38 -0.52 -1.77
C LEU A 120 0.72 -1.31 -2.90
N THR A 121 -0.54 -1.71 -2.73
CA THR A 121 -1.31 -2.38 -3.78
C THR A 121 -1.52 -1.48 -4.99
N THR A 122 -1.87 -0.22 -4.75
CA THR A 122 -2.05 0.77 -5.82
C THR A 122 -0.72 1.06 -6.51
N LEU A 123 0.37 1.18 -5.73
CA LEU A 123 1.72 1.31 -6.26
C LEU A 123 2.09 0.13 -7.17
N ASP A 124 1.83 -1.10 -6.73
CA ASP A 124 2.11 -2.31 -7.50
C ASP A 124 1.32 -2.33 -8.81
N THR A 125 0.01 -2.05 -8.74
CA THR A 125 -0.89 -1.97 -9.90
C THR A 125 -0.44 -0.90 -10.91
N VAL A 126 -0.10 0.30 -10.43
CA VAL A 126 0.42 1.38 -11.28
C VAL A 126 1.72 0.97 -11.94
N ARG A 127 2.64 0.34 -11.21
CA ARG A 127 3.93 -0.11 -11.76
C ARG A 127 3.76 -1.24 -12.77
N ALA A 128 2.91 -2.22 -12.49
CA ALA A 128 2.60 -3.32 -13.42
C ALA A 128 2.02 -2.80 -14.75
N ARG A 129 1.17 -1.76 -14.71
CA ARG A 129 0.56 -1.18 -15.92
C ARG A 129 1.46 -0.21 -16.68
N THR A 130 2.40 0.45 -16.00
CA THR A 130 3.22 1.52 -16.61
C THR A 130 4.64 1.08 -16.98
N MET A 131 5.14 0.00 -16.39
CA MET A 131 6.45 -0.57 -16.71
C MET A 131 6.31 -1.74 -17.69
N PRO A 132 7.28 -1.94 -18.60
CA PRO A 132 7.37 -3.19 -19.35
C PRO A 132 7.48 -4.38 -18.38
N PHE A 133 6.82 -5.50 -18.69
CA PHE A 133 6.77 -6.69 -17.84
C PHE A 133 8.16 -7.12 -17.31
N SER A 134 9.15 -7.26 -18.20
CA SER A 134 10.53 -7.57 -17.82
C SER A 134 11.16 -6.60 -16.81
N ARG A 135 10.80 -5.30 -16.86
CA ARG A 135 11.29 -4.29 -15.92
C ARG A 135 10.55 -4.40 -14.59
N TYR A 136 9.26 -4.65 -14.62
CA TYR A 136 8.46 -4.90 -13.42
C TYR A 136 9.01 -6.12 -12.68
N GLU A 137 9.13 -7.26 -13.36
CA GLU A 137 9.66 -8.51 -12.80
C GLU A 137 11.08 -8.35 -12.24
N SER A 138 12.00 -7.75 -13.02
CA SER A 138 13.37 -7.50 -12.54
C SER A 138 13.40 -6.61 -11.30
N LYS A 139 12.57 -5.56 -11.25
CA LYS A 139 12.52 -4.68 -10.07
C LYS A 139 11.86 -5.34 -8.88
N LYS A 140 10.78 -6.11 -9.10
CA LYS A 140 10.00 -6.80 -8.07
C LYS A 140 10.81 -7.94 -7.44
N SER A 141 11.51 -8.73 -8.24
CA SER A 141 12.37 -9.84 -7.79
C SER A 141 13.66 -9.41 -7.09
N GLY A 142 14.02 -8.12 -7.17
CA GLY A 142 15.24 -7.60 -6.55
C GLY A 142 16.54 -8.02 -7.24
N LYS A 143 16.51 -8.87 -8.28
CA LYS A 143 17.70 -9.40 -8.97
C LYS A 143 18.40 -8.30 -9.78
N THR A 144 19.59 -7.92 -9.35
CA THR A 144 20.37 -6.79 -9.87
C THR A 144 21.24 -7.13 -11.09
N SER A 145 21.60 -8.40 -11.30
CA SER A 145 22.71 -8.80 -12.19
C SER A 145 22.51 -8.52 -13.68
N PHE A 146 21.27 -8.54 -14.19
CA PHE A 146 20.99 -8.25 -15.61
C PHE A 146 20.45 -6.83 -15.86
N ARG A 147 20.36 -6.00 -14.83
CA ARG A 147 19.59 -4.75 -14.89
C ARG A 147 20.30 -3.64 -15.68
N MET A 148 21.61 -3.47 -15.49
CA MET A 148 22.38 -2.48 -16.28
C MET A 148 22.48 -2.90 -17.76
N LEU A 149 22.80 -4.16 -18.03
CA LEU A 149 22.93 -4.67 -19.39
C LEU A 149 21.61 -4.54 -20.17
N ALA A 150 20.47 -4.84 -19.52
CA ALA A 150 19.15 -4.69 -20.13
C ALA A 150 18.74 -3.23 -20.34
N GLU A 151 19.12 -2.30 -19.46
CA GLU A 151 18.83 -0.87 -19.65
C GLU A 151 19.67 -0.27 -20.78
N VAL A 152 20.96 -0.61 -20.88
CA VAL A 152 21.86 -0.19 -21.97
C VAL A 152 21.40 -0.77 -23.32
N TRP A 153 21.09 -2.07 -23.38
CA TRP A 153 20.61 -2.72 -24.60
C TRP A 153 19.29 -2.13 -25.11
N ARG A 154 18.39 -1.74 -24.20
CA ARG A 154 17.14 -1.07 -24.57
C ARG A 154 17.37 0.36 -25.07
N GLY A 155 18.32 1.09 -24.50
CA GLY A 155 18.75 2.38 -25.02
C GLY A 155 19.23 2.24 -26.46
N ALA A 156 20.10 1.26 -26.73
CA ALA A 156 20.60 0.94 -28.06
C ALA A 156 19.47 0.55 -29.03
N LEU A 157 18.52 -0.30 -28.62
CA LEU A 157 17.34 -0.66 -29.43
C LEU A 157 16.41 0.53 -29.71
N LEU A 158 16.27 1.47 -28.76
CA LEU A 158 15.47 2.66 -28.94
C LEU A 158 16.12 3.60 -29.96
N ILE A 159 17.44 3.79 -29.87
CA ILE A 159 18.21 4.54 -30.87
C ILE A 159 18.10 3.85 -32.23
N LEU A 160 18.30 2.53 -32.31
CA LEU A 160 18.17 1.77 -33.55
C LEU A 160 16.77 1.92 -34.18
N LYS A 161 15.71 1.86 -33.35
CA LYS A 161 14.34 2.11 -33.81
C LYS A 161 14.20 3.53 -34.36
N ILE A 162 14.66 4.54 -33.63
CA ILE A 162 14.59 5.93 -34.09
C ILE A 162 15.34 6.08 -35.42
N THR A 163 16.56 5.55 -35.54
CA THR A 163 17.37 5.62 -36.76
C THR A 163 16.70 4.89 -37.93
N ALA A 164 16.21 3.67 -37.73
CA ALA A 164 15.49 2.92 -38.76
C ALA A 164 14.22 3.66 -39.22
N TRP A 165 13.50 4.29 -38.29
CA TRP A 165 12.34 5.11 -38.60
C TRP A 165 12.71 6.38 -39.38
N PHE A 166 13.82 7.05 -39.04
CA PHE A 166 14.34 8.19 -39.81
C PHE A 166 14.76 7.80 -41.24
N ILE A 167 15.33 6.62 -41.43
CA ILE A 167 15.70 6.10 -42.76
C ILE A 167 14.45 5.84 -43.62
N ILE A 168 13.43 5.16 -43.06
CA ILE A 168 12.15 4.94 -43.75
C ILE A 168 11.48 6.28 -44.09
N PHE A 169 11.52 7.23 -43.16
CA PHE A 169 10.97 8.57 -43.33
C PHE A 169 11.68 9.36 -44.45
N ALA A 170 13.02 9.30 -44.51
CA ALA A 170 13.80 9.93 -45.58
C ALA A 170 13.50 9.34 -46.97
N ALA A 171 13.23 8.03 -47.04
CA ALA A 171 12.91 7.35 -48.30
C ALA A 171 11.48 7.64 -48.82
N VAL A 172 10.51 7.91 -47.93
CA VAL A 172 9.09 8.11 -48.30
C VAL A 172 8.69 9.60 -48.39
N SER A 173 9.46 10.49 -47.75
CA SER A 173 9.28 11.95 -47.76
C SER A 173 9.07 12.58 -49.17
N PRO A 174 9.75 12.13 -50.25
CA PRO A 174 9.56 12.72 -51.58
C PRO A 174 8.15 12.51 -52.18
N ALA A 175 7.37 11.54 -51.67
CA ALA A 175 6.09 11.14 -52.27
C ALA A 175 4.86 11.88 -51.68
N SER A 176 4.93 12.36 -50.43
CA SER A 176 3.87 13.19 -49.84
C SER A 176 4.33 13.87 -48.54
N PRO A 177 4.23 15.21 -48.44
CA PRO A 177 4.58 15.95 -47.22
C PRO A 177 3.56 15.76 -46.07
N ILE A 178 2.39 15.16 -46.35
CA ILE A 178 1.31 14.97 -45.35
C ILE A 178 1.62 13.81 -44.39
N GLY A 179 2.30 12.76 -44.86
CA GLY A 179 2.67 11.59 -44.05
C GLY A 179 3.48 11.95 -42.79
N PRO A 180 4.55 12.76 -42.93
CA PRO A 180 5.28 13.34 -41.81
C PRO A 180 4.42 14.04 -40.75
N LEU A 181 3.48 14.88 -41.17
CA LEU A 181 2.63 15.66 -40.27
C LEU A 181 1.67 14.77 -39.47
N ILE A 182 1.05 13.78 -40.12
CA ILE A 182 0.19 12.79 -39.46
C ILE A 182 0.99 12.00 -38.42
N TRP A 183 2.21 11.58 -38.76
CA TRP A 183 3.07 10.82 -37.84
C TRP A 183 3.50 11.63 -36.63
N ILE A 184 3.89 12.89 -36.82
CA ILE A 184 4.19 13.83 -35.71
C ILE A 184 2.97 13.99 -34.80
N GLY A 185 1.77 14.12 -35.39
CA GLY A 185 0.51 14.17 -34.63
C GLY A 185 0.28 12.91 -33.78
N ILE A 186 0.42 11.71 -34.37
CA ILE A 186 0.20 10.43 -33.67
C ILE A 186 1.22 10.23 -32.55
N THR A 187 2.50 10.52 -32.81
CA THR A 187 3.58 10.36 -31.82
C THR A 187 3.46 11.38 -30.69
N GLY A 188 3.18 12.64 -31.01
CA GLY A 188 2.89 13.70 -30.04
C GLY A 188 1.70 13.34 -29.15
N TRP A 189 0.59 12.89 -29.74
CA TRP A 189 -0.58 12.42 -29.00
C TRP A 189 -0.26 11.23 -28.08
N TRP A 190 0.49 10.25 -28.56
CA TRP A 190 0.90 9.08 -27.77
C TRP A 190 1.80 9.45 -26.59
N LEU A 191 2.78 10.34 -26.81
CA LEU A 191 3.65 10.86 -25.75
C LEU A 191 2.85 11.66 -24.72
N TRP A 192 1.95 12.52 -25.17
CA TRP A 192 1.07 13.31 -24.31
C TRP A 192 0.17 12.41 -23.46
N ARG A 193 -0.48 11.40 -24.05
CA ARG A 193 -1.30 10.42 -23.32
C ARG A 193 -0.48 9.69 -22.25
N LYS A 194 0.74 9.25 -22.58
CA LYS A 194 1.65 8.61 -21.62
C LYS A 194 2.03 9.54 -20.48
N TRP A 195 2.35 10.79 -20.79
CA TRP A 195 2.66 11.81 -19.79
C TRP A 195 1.45 12.09 -18.88
N ALA A 196 0.26 12.25 -19.46
CA ALA A 196 -0.98 12.50 -18.73
C ALA A 196 -1.30 11.36 -17.75
N ILE A 197 -1.20 10.10 -18.20
CA ILE A 197 -1.39 8.92 -17.33
C ILE A 197 -0.36 8.89 -16.20
N ARG A 198 0.93 9.14 -16.51
CA ARG A 198 1.98 9.20 -15.49
C ARG A 198 1.71 10.30 -14.46
N ARG A 199 1.31 11.49 -14.91
CA ARG A 199 0.98 12.61 -14.03
C ARG A 199 -0.19 12.25 -13.12
N LYS A 200 -1.29 11.72 -13.67
CA LYS A 200 -2.45 11.28 -12.88
C LYS A 200 -2.07 10.24 -11.83
N ASN A 201 -1.31 9.20 -12.23
CA ASN A 201 -0.89 8.14 -11.31
C ASN A 201 0.05 8.66 -10.23
N ASN A 202 0.97 9.58 -10.55
CA ASN A 202 1.84 10.19 -9.56
C ASN A 202 1.06 11.07 -8.58
N THR A 203 0.10 11.85 -9.07
CA THR A 203 -0.79 12.65 -8.21
C THR A 203 -1.59 11.77 -7.26
N LEU A 204 -2.17 10.67 -7.75
CA LEU A 204 -2.88 9.69 -6.94
C LEU A 204 -1.97 9.08 -5.86
N LEU A 205 -0.82 8.52 -6.25
CA LEU A 205 0.11 7.88 -5.32
C LEU A 205 0.65 8.85 -4.26
N ASN A 206 0.91 10.10 -4.65
CA ASN A 206 1.32 11.14 -3.70
C ASN A 206 0.20 11.49 -2.73
N SER A 207 -1.05 11.58 -3.21
CA SER A 207 -2.19 11.85 -2.33
C SER A 207 -2.43 10.70 -1.35
N MET A 208 -2.37 9.45 -1.80
CA MET A 208 -2.49 8.28 -0.92
C MET A 208 -1.38 8.23 0.12
N PHE A 209 -0.12 8.49 -0.28
CA PHE A 209 1.00 8.53 0.66
C PHE A 209 0.91 9.73 1.63
N SER A 210 0.35 10.85 1.18
CA SER A 210 0.06 12.00 2.05
C SER A 210 -1.00 11.67 3.10
N ALA A 211 -2.08 11.00 2.70
CA ALA A 211 -3.11 10.52 3.64
C ALA A 211 -2.51 9.55 4.65
N TYR A 212 -1.67 8.63 4.20
CA TYR A 212 -0.89 7.76 5.07
C TYR A 212 0.01 8.54 6.03
N GLY A 213 0.74 9.56 5.55
CA GLY A 213 1.64 10.38 6.36
C GLY A 213 0.96 11.13 7.52
N MET A 214 -0.35 11.40 7.43
CA MET A 214 -1.12 11.95 8.55
C MET A 214 -1.22 10.99 9.75
N LEU A 215 -0.93 9.71 9.53
CA LEU A 215 -0.90 8.65 10.55
C LEU A 215 0.49 8.46 11.17
N ASN A 216 1.45 9.35 10.92
CA ASN A 216 2.79 9.23 11.51
C ASN A 216 2.77 9.46 13.04
N ILE A 217 1.83 10.25 13.53
CA ILE A 217 1.69 10.58 14.95
C ILE A 217 0.58 9.71 15.57
N THR A 218 0.80 9.24 16.80
CA THR A 218 -0.19 8.45 17.55
C THR A 218 -1.39 9.31 17.97
N GLU A 219 -1.17 10.60 18.27
CA GLU A 219 -2.22 11.60 18.44
C GLU A 219 -2.77 12.00 17.06
N LYS A 220 -3.99 11.53 16.79
CA LYS A 220 -4.60 11.63 15.46
C LYS A 220 -5.60 12.77 15.42
N ASN A 221 -5.41 13.69 14.48
CA ASN A 221 -6.45 14.64 14.08
C ASN A 221 -7.43 13.94 13.14
N TRP A 222 -8.46 13.32 13.70
CA TRP A 222 -9.44 12.50 12.96
C TRP A 222 -10.15 13.25 11.82
N PRO A 223 -10.62 14.50 11.99
CA PRO A 223 -11.18 15.27 10.87
C PRO A 223 -10.21 15.44 9.71
N LYS A 224 -8.94 15.77 10.00
CA LYS A 224 -7.92 15.94 8.97
C LYS A 224 -7.57 14.63 8.27
N ILE A 225 -7.54 13.51 9.00
CA ILE A 225 -7.33 12.17 8.41
C ILE A 225 -8.47 11.85 7.44
N HIS A 226 -9.72 12.07 7.85
CA HIS A 226 -10.90 11.85 7.02
C HIS A 226 -10.85 12.67 5.72
N GLU A 227 -10.59 13.97 5.82
CA GLU A 227 -10.46 14.87 4.67
C GLU A 227 -9.38 14.40 3.67
N ASN A 228 -8.22 13.94 4.17
CA ASN A 228 -7.15 13.46 3.30
C ASN A 228 -7.50 12.13 2.62
N LEU A 229 -8.23 11.24 3.30
CA LEU A 229 -8.74 10.00 2.70
C LEU A 229 -9.75 10.32 1.59
N GLU A 230 -10.72 11.21 1.83
CA GLU A 230 -11.68 11.67 0.82
C GLU A 230 -11.00 12.31 -0.38
N ARG A 231 -10.07 13.24 -0.16
CA ARG A 231 -9.30 13.89 -1.24
C ARG A 231 -8.55 12.88 -2.12
N SER A 232 -7.99 11.84 -1.51
CA SER A 232 -7.32 10.78 -2.27
C SER A 232 -8.31 9.89 -3.02
N GLN A 233 -9.50 9.65 -2.46
CA GLN A 233 -10.58 8.90 -3.10
C GLN A 233 -11.12 9.63 -4.34
N GLU A 234 -11.27 10.96 -4.27
CA GLU A 234 -11.62 11.81 -5.44
C GLU A 234 -10.62 11.66 -6.59
N LEU A 235 -9.35 11.38 -6.28
CA LEU A 235 -8.30 11.13 -7.27
C LEU A 235 -8.29 9.68 -7.79
N GLY A 236 -9.17 8.81 -7.26
CA GLY A 236 -9.32 7.41 -7.64
C GLY A 236 -8.63 6.42 -6.70
N ALA A 237 -8.30 6.81 -5.47
CA ALA A 237 -7.84 5.85 -4.45
C ALA A 237 -8.96 4.89 -4.07
N ILE A 238 -8.61 3.62 -3.91
CA ILE A 238 -9.52 2.58 -3.42
C ILE A 238 -9.00 2.16 -2.06
N TRP A 239 -9.73 2.54 -1.03
CA TRP A 239 -9.43 2.22 0.37
C TRP A 239 -10.24 1.01 0.82
N ASN A 240 -9.67 0.22 1.72
CA ASN A 240 -10.37 -0.85 2.41
C ASN A 240 -11.63 -0.28 3.08
N PRO A 241 -12.80 -0.93 2.91
CA PRO A 241 -14.07 -0.41 3.41
C PRO A 241 -14.10 -0.23 4.93
N THR A 242 -13.23 -0.91 5.69
CA THR A 242 -13.13 -0.79 7.15
C THR A 242 -12.43 0.49 7.62
N ILE A 243 -11.67 1.17 6.74
CA ILE A 243 -10.94 2.40 7.09
C ILE A 243 -11.89 3.52 7.52
N TYR A 244 -12.96 3.76 6.76
CA TYR A 244 -13.91 4.85 7.05
C TYR A 244 -14.69 4.63 8.36
N PRO A 245 -15.27 3.44 8.63
CA PRO A 245 -15.87 3.13 9.93
C PRO A 245 -14.93 3.37 11.10
N LEU A 246 -13.66 2.94 11.02
CA LEU A 246 -12.67 3.16 12.07
C LEU A 246 -12.41 4.65 12.32
N VAL A 247 -12.24 5.43 11.26
CA VAL A 247 -12.02 6.88 11.38
C VAL A 247 -13.25 7.58 11.94
N GLU A 248 -14.44 7.19 11.50
CA GLU A 248 -15.70 7.79 11.91
C GLU A 248 -16.03 7.52 13.38
N GLU A 249 -15.86 6.27 13.82
CA GLU A 249 -16.06 5.89 15.22
C GLU A 249 -15.16 6.71 16.15
N ARG A 250 -13.91 6.95 15.74
CA ARG A 250 -12.96 7.74 16.53
C ARG A 250 -13.20 9.24 16.46
N ARG A 251 -13.67 9.75 15.33
CA ARG A 251 -14.14 11.13 15.21
C ARG A 251 -15.29 11.42 16.19
N ARG A 252 -16.20 10.46 16.39
CA ARG A 252 -17.31 10.58 17.35
C ARG A 252 -16.87 10.44 18.81
N ALA A 253 -15.90 9.58 19.09
CA ALA A 253 -15.38 9.39 20.44
C ALA A 253 -14.54 10.58 20.95
N TYR A 254 -13.92 11.33 20.03
CA TYR A 254 -13.07 12.49 20.33
C TYR A 254 -13.49 13.72 19.52
N PRO A 255 -14.67 14.33 19.80
CA PRO A 255 -15.05 15.60 19.19
C PRO A 255 -14.07 16.69 19.66
N LEU A 256 -13.50 17.42 18.71
CA LEU A 256 -12.61 18.58 18.95
C LEU A 256 -13.34 19.68 19.73
#